data_AF-A0A2G6UNN3-F1
#
_entry.id   AF-A0A2G6UNN3-F1
#
_cell.length_a   1.000
_cell.length_b   1.000
_cell.length_c   1.000
_cell.angle_alpha   90.00
_cell.angle_beta   90.00
_cell.angle_gamma   90.00
#
_symmetry.space_group_name_H-M   'P 1'
#
loop_
_entity.id
_entity.type
_entity.pdbx_description
1 polymer ?
#
loop_
_entity_poly.entity_id
_entity_poly.type
_entity_poly.pdbx_seq_one_letter_code
_entity_poly.pdbx_strand_id
1 'polypeptide(L)'
;MRRNLIIIAITITVLNLLGCIEQSKKVDSKLPKETQAQLNQSLETFNNKSMYLNLNLEKFKENWGSTAVPTELEKLIDFQTNISAPEFYSQGFAVTIDDKGGLISWSNNPSFIDKLHPFAQANGTGSFYAIWNDGTSKPINEMPIVVFGDEGGTHIVAENMLQFLHLITFDAEILVEFDQAYFEKYEDYEESRDLGKYLNWLKEKYNLNQIQNPSEIISAAQEKYKAQFDKWFKQYYKIG
;
A
#
# COMPACT_ATOMS: atom_id res chain seq x y z
N MET A 1 -30.07 23.49 -0.31
CA MET A 1 -29.93 22.50 0.79
C MET A 1 -28.52 21.93 0.92
N ARG A 2 -27.87 21.40 -0.14
CA ARG A 2 -26.50 20.82 -0.07
C ARG A 2 -25.41 21.75 0.51
N ARG A 3 -25.41 23.05 0.19
CA ARG A 3 -24.43 24.02 0.74
C ARG A 3 -24.53 24.21 2.27
N ASN A 4 -25.74 24.17 2.83
CA ASN A 4 -25.93 24.33 4.28
C ASN A 4 -25.47 23.09 5.05
N LEU A 5 -25.63 21.90 4.47
CA LEU A 5 -25.18 20.63 5.05
C LEU A 5 -23.66 20.53 5.16
N ILE A 6 -22.94 20.98 4.13
CA ILE A 6 -21.46 21.02 4.12
C ILE A 6 -20.94 22.00 5.18
N ILE A 7 -21.56 23.18 5.30
CA ILE A 7 -21.19 24.18 6.31
C ILE A 7 -21.43 23.63 7.73
N ILE A 8 -22.55 22.95 7.98
CA ILE A 8 -22.86 22.35 9.28
C ILE A 8 -21.84 21.25 9.64
N ALA A 9 -21.49 20.38 8.70
CA ALA A 9 -20.51 19.33 8.92
C ALA A 9 -19.12 19.91 9.29
N ILE A 10 -18.65 20.92 8.54
CA ILE A 10 -17.39 21.62 8.84
C ILE A 10 -17.43 22.27 10.22
N THR A 11 -18.56 22.91 10.58
CA THR A 11 -18.71 23.59 11.87
C THR A 11 -18.68 22.59 13.04
N ILE A 12 -19.29 21.42 12.91
CA ILE A 12 -19.29 20.35 13.93
C ILE A 12 -17.88 19.78 14.09
N THR A 13 -17.15 19.55 13.01
CA THR A 13 -15.76 19.05 13.05
C THR A 13 -14.82 20.05 13.74
N VAL A 14 -14.95 21.34 13.43
CA VAL A 14 -14.17 22.42 14.07
C VAL A 14 -14.51 22.56 15.57
N LEU A 15 -15.78 22.43 15.95
CA LEU A 15 -16.21 22.47 17.36
C LEU A 15 -15.69 21.28 18.18
N ASN A 16 -15.61 20.08 17.59
CA ASN A 16 -15.04 18.90 18.25
C ASN A 16 -13.52 19.00 18.42
N LEU A 17 -12.81 19.57 17.44
CA LEU A 17 -11.37 19.85 17.53
C LEU A 17 -11.02 20.88 18.61
N LEU A 18 -11.95 21.80 18.93
CA LEU A 18 -11.77 22.84 19.94
C LEU A 18 -12.25 22.44 21.36
N GLY A 19 -12.68 21.19 21.57
CA GLY A 19 -13.11 20.70 22.90
C GLY A 19 -14.44 21.26 23.39
N CYS A 20 -15.24 21.91 22.53
CA CYS A 20 -16.55 22.47 22.88
C CYS A 20 -17.67 21.42 22.75
N ILE A 21 -17.62 20.37 23.59
CA ILE A 21 -18.52 19.20 23.52
C ILE A 21 -19.98 19.53 23.90
N GLU A 22 -20.23 20.58 24.69
CA GLU A 22 -21.58 20.88 25.18
C GLU A 22 -22.54 21.45 24.11
N GLN A 23 -22.04 22.02 23.01
CA GLN A 23 -22.90 22.56 21.95
C GLN A 23 -23.34 21.52 20.91
N SER A 24 -22.63 20.39 20.74
CA SER A 24 -22.99 19.35 19.77
C SER A 24 -24.26 18.59 20.17
N LYS A 25 -24.40 18.25 21.46
CA LYS A 25 -25.56 17.49 21.99
C LYS A 25 -26.90 18.21 21.84
N LYS A 26 -26.92 19.54 21.70
CA LYS A 26 -28.16 20.32 21.51
C LYS A 26 -28.66 20.31 20.06
N VAL A 27 -27.79 20.01 19.09
CA VAL A 27 -28.13 20.00 17.66
C VAL A 27 -28.62 18.63 17.21
N ASP A 28 -28.10 17.55 17.81
CA ASP A 28 -28.44 16.16 17.45
C ASP A 28 -29.92 15.79 17.65
N SER A 29 -30.66 16.45 18.54
CA SER A 29 -32.04 16.06 18.88
C SER A 29 -33.13 16.61 17.96
N LYS A 30 -32.80 17.34 16.88
CA LYS A 30 -33.78 17.95 15.96
C LYS A 30 -33.52 17.71 14.46
N LEU A 31 -32.49 16.97 14.09
CA LEU A 31 -32.21 16.69 12.68
C LEU A 31 -33.06 15.51 12.17
N PRO A 32 -33.67 15.61 10.97
CA PRO A 32 -34.35 14.49 10.35
C PRO A 32 -33.40 13.29 10.21
N LYS A 33 -33.92 12.06 10.39
CA LYS A 33 -33.14 10.81 10.35
C LYS A 33 -32.30 10.67 9.07
N GLU A 34 -32.82 11.10 7.93
CA GLU A 34 -32.11 11.09 6.65
C GLU A 34 -30.88 12.02 6.67
N THR A 35 -30.96 13.16 7.37
CA THR A 35 -29.87 14.11 7.51
C THR A 35 -28.78 13.57 8.45
N GLN A 36 -29.17 12.87 9.52
CA GLN A 36 -28.21 12.17 10.40
C GLN A 36 -27.49 11.04 9.66
N ALA A 37 -28.21 10.24 8.86
CA ALA A 37 -27.61 9.18 8.05
C ALA A 37 -26.59 9.73 7.04
N GLN A 38 -26.91 10.83 6.35
CA GLN A 38 -25.99 11.50 5.41
C GLN A 38 -24.76 12.10 6.11
N LEU A 39 -24.92 12.64 7.33
CA LEU A 39 -23.81 13.13 8.15
C LEU A 39 -22.89 11.99 8.58
N ASN A 40 -23.45 10.88 9.07
CA ASN A 40 -22.68 9.70 9.47
C ASN A 40 -21.92 9.10 8.28
N GLN A 41 -22.58 8.97 7.13
CA GLN A 41 -21.92 8.51 5.90
C GLN A 41 -20.80 9.46 5.46
N SER A 42 -21.00 10.78 5.59
CA SER A 42 -19.96 11.77 5.27
C SER A 42 -18.78 11.72 6.26
N LEU A 43 -19.04 11.46 7.53
CA LEU A 43 -18.03 11.28 8.58
C LEU A 43 -17.25 9.98 8.39
N GLU A 44 -17.92 8.87 8.06
CA GLU A 44 -17.27 7.61 7.71
C GLU A 44 -16.41 7.75 6.45
N THR A 45 -16.93 8.42 5.42
CA THR A 45 -16.17 8.73 4.20
C THR A 45 -14.96 9.62 4.52
N PHE A 46 -15.11 10.61 5.39
CA PHE A 46 -14.02 11.48 5.82
C PHE A 46 -12.98 10.72 6.66
N ASN A 47 -13.41 9.84 7.57
CA ASN A 47 -12.52 9.04 8.42
C ASN A 47 -11.76 7.99 7.59
N ASN A 48 -12.42 7.31 6.65
CA ASN A 48 -11.77 6.40 5.73
C ASN A 48 -10.77 7.16 4.84
N LYS A 49 -11.15 8.32 4.31
CA LYS A 49 -10.23 9.20 3.59
C LYS A 49 -9.07 9.69 4.47
N SER A 50 -9.31 9.93 5.75
CA SER A 50 -8.30 10.33 6.75
C SER A 50 -7.33 9.20 7.11
N MET A 51 -7.75 7.94 6.98
CA MET A 51 -6.90 6.76 7.20
C MET A 51 -5.81 6.68 6.12
N TYR A 52 -6.14 6.99 4.86
CA TYR A 52 -5.19 7.09 3.75
C TYR A 52 -4.37 8.40 3.75
N LEU A 53 -4.80 9.43 4.49
CA LEU A 53 -4.15 10.74 4.56
C LEU A 53 -3.00 10.83 5.57
N ASN A 54 -2.76 9.81 6.40
CA ASN A 54 -1.78 9.90 7.48
C ASN A 54 -0.79 8.72 7.50
N LEU A 55 -0.19 8.41 6.36
CA LEU A 55 1.05 7.64 6.35
C LEU A 55 2.14 8.47 7.06
N ASN A 56 2.38 8.14 8.32
CA ASN A 56 3.37 8.79 9.17
C ASN A 56 4.60 7.89 9.28
N LEU A 57 5.77 8.42 8.93
CA LEU A 57 7.02 7.66 8.91
C LEU A 57 7.41 7.08 10.29
N GLU A 58 7.12 7.80 11.38
CA GLU A 58 7.41 7.31 12.73
C GLU A 58 6.52 6.11 13.06
N LYS A 59 5.21 6.19 12.81
CA LYS A 59 4.29 5.06 12.99
C LYS A 59 4.64 3.87 12.10
N PHE A 60 5.07 4.14 10.87
CA PHE A 60 5.54 3.10 9.95
C PHE A 60 6.76 2.38 10.53
N LYS A 61 7.77 3.13 11.00
CA LYS A 61 8.97 2.55 11.65
C LYS A 61 8.63 1.79 12.93
N GLU A 62 7.72 2.29 13.75
CA GLU A 62 7.24 1.60 14.96
C GLU A 62 6.58 0.27 14.63
N ASN A 63 5.72 0.22 13.61
CA ASN A 63 5.08 -1.00 13.12
C ASN A 63 6.10 -1.98 12.50
N TRP A 64 7.10 -1.46 11.80
CA TRP A 64 8.19 -2.24 11.19
C TRP A 64 9.07 -2.95 12.22
N GLY A 65 9.16 -2.40 13.44
CA GLY A 65 9.89 -2.97 14.56
C GLY A 65 11.37 -2.60 14.57
N SER A 66 12.22 -3.53 15.00
CA SER A 66 13.66 -3.27 15.18
C SER A 66 14.47 -3.30 13.89
N THR A 67 13.89 -3.80 12.80
CA THR A 67 14.53 -3.82 11.49
C THR A 67 14.59 -2.41 10.92
N ALA A 68 15.73 -1.99 10.38
CA ALA A 68 15.82 -0.70 9.72
C ALA A 68 14.93 -0.68 8.46
N VAL A 69 14.18 0.40 8.26
CA VAL A 69 13.42 0.62 7.02
C VAL A 69 14.41 1.01 5.91
N PRO A 70 14.31 0.43 4.69
CA PRO A 70 15.10 0.86 3.54
C PRO A 70 15.00 2.38 3.32
N THR A 71 16.13 3.05 3.06
CA THR A 71 16.13 4.50 2.78
C THR A 71 15.27 4.84 1.57
N GLU A 72 15.24 3.97 0.56
CA GLU A 72 14.39 4.09 -0.62
C GLU A 72 12.90 4.08 -0.26
N LEU A 73 12.49 3.23 0.70
CA LEU A 73 11.12 3.16 1.20
C LEU A 73 10.76 4.36 2.06
N GLU A 74 11.68 4.87 2.90
CA GLU A 74 11.46 6.12 3.63
C GLU A 74 11.22 7.31 2.69
N LYS A 75 11.99 7.39 1.60
CA LYS A 75 11.81 8.43 0.57
C LYS A 75 10.50 8.24 -0.21
N LEU A 76 10.06 7.00 -0.44
CA LEU A 76 8.77 6.73 -1.06
C LEU A 76 7.60 7.12 -0.15
N ILE A 77 7.71 6.86 1.16
CA ILE A 77 6.76 7.32 2.18
C ILE A 77 6.66 8.85 2.13
N ASP A 78 7.79 9.56 2.13
CA ASP A 78 7.83 11.02 2.01
C ASP A 78 7.19 11.50 0.69
N PHE A 79 7.49 10.84 -0.43
CA PHE A 79 6.86 11.15 -1.73
C PHE A 79 5.33 11.00 -1.68
N GLN A 80 4.84 9.86 -1.19
CA GLN A 80 3.40 9.61 -1.10
C GLN A 80 2.69 10.57 -0.15
N THR A 81 3.34 10.98 0.95
CA THR A 81 2.71 11.84 1.96
C THR A 81 2.78 13.32 1.60
N ASN A 82 3.87 13.78 0.96
CA ASN A 82 4.14 15.21 0.78
C ASN A 82 4.09 15.69 -0.68
N ILE A 83 4.16 14.79 -1.67
CA ILE A 83 4.21 15.15 -3.11
C ILE A 83 2.99 14.63 -3.87
N SER A 84 2.49 13.44 -3.51
CA SER A 84 1.34 12.79 -4.13
C SER A 84 0.34 12.31 -3.07
N ALA A 85 -0.36 11.21 -3.33
CA ALA A 85 -1.27 10.51 -2.44
C ALA A 85 -1.31 9.01 -2.81
N PRO A 86 -1.80 8.13 -1.93
CA PRO A 86 -2.05 6.73 -2.25
C PRO A 86 -2.80 6.57 -3.58
N GLU A 87 -2.39 5.59 -4.40
CA GLU A 87 -2.97 5.24 -5.71
C GLU A 87 -2.92 6.34 -6.78
N PHE A 88 -2.43 7.55 -6.47
CA PHE A 88 -2.42 8.66 -7.44
C PHE A 88 -1.24 8.61 -8.40
N TYR A 89 -0.19 7.87 -8.07
CA TYR A 89 1.06 7.84 -8.85
C TYR A 89 1.39 6.47 -9.46
N SER A 90 0.62 5.46 -9.11
CA SER A 90 0.61 4.13 -9.72
C SER A 90 -0.71 3.46 -9.36
N GLN A 91 -1.43 2.92 -10.35
CA GLN A 91 -2.73 2.28 -10.12
C GLN A 91 -2.62 1.14 -9.08
N GLY A 92 -3.62 1.07 -8.19
CA GLY A 92 -3.74 0.05 -7.14
C GLY A 92 -2.65 0.04 -6.06
N PHE A 93 -1.62 0.89 -6.21
CA PHE A 93 -0.45 0.90 -5.35
C PHE A 93 -0.56 1.97 -4.26
N ALA A 94 -0.31 1.56 -3.03
CA ALA A 94 -0.15 2.48 -1.91
C ALA A 94 0.80 1.88 -0.87
N VAL A 95 1.73 2.70 -0.39
CA VAL A 95 2.47 2.36 0.85
C VAL A 95 1.50 2.48 2.03
N THR A 96 1.44 1.44 2.86
CA THR A 96 0.50 1.34 3.97
C THR A 96 1.22 0.85 5.23
N ILE A 97 0.68 1.19 6.40
CA ILE A 97 1.09 0.56 7.65
C ILE A 97 0.28 -0.72 7.78
N ASP A 98 0.94 -1.86 7.58
CA ASP A 98 0.29 -3.17 7.53
C ASP A 98 0.10 -3.76 8.95
N ASP A 99 -1.05 -4.38 9.19
CA ASP A 99 -1.37 -5.02 10.48
C ASP A 99 -0.99 -6.51 10.54
N LYS A 100 -0.35 -7.02 9.48
CA LYS A 100 0.02 -8.43 9.24
C LYS A 100 -1.17 -9.37 9.09
N GLY A 101 -2.41 -8.88 9.07
CA GLY A 101 -3.61 -9.69 8.88
C GLY A 101 -3.57 -10.47 7.57
N GLY A 102 -3.09 -9.81 6.50
CA GLY A 102 -2.85 -10.44 5.20
C GLY A 102 -1.94 -11.67 5.31
N LEU A 103 -0.81 -11.56 6.01
CA LEU A 103 0.14 -12.67 6.23
C LEU A 103 -0.43 -13.80 7.09
N ILE A 104 -1.17 -13.45 8.15
CA ILE A 104 -1.73 -14.42 9.09
C ILE A 104 -2.72 -15.36 8.40
N SER A 105 -3.39 -14.89 7.34
CA SER A 105 -4.27 -15.73 6.50
C SER A 105 -3.55 -16.88 5.80
N TRP A 106 -2.24 -16.74 5.53
CA TRP A 106 -1.38 -17.79 5.00
C TRP A 106 -0.77 -18.64 6.11
N SER A 107 -0.17 -17.99 7.11
CA SER A 107 0.39 -18.68 8.28
C SER A 107 0.61 -17.71 9.43
N ASN A 108 -0.23 -17.76 10.45
CA ASN A 108 0.08 -18.51 11.65
C ASN A 108 1.46 -18.35 12.34
N ASN A 109 2.49 -18.93 11.71
CA ASN A 109 3.74 -19.28 12.36
C ASN A 109 4.65 -18.05 12.55
N PRO A 110 5.18 -17.77 13.76
CA PRO A 110 6.10 -16.66 13.97
C PRO A 110 7.33 -16.69 13.05
N SER A 111 7.88 -17.87 12.76
CA SER A 111 9.03 -18.03 11.83
C SER A 111 8.69 -17.70 10.37
N PHE A 112 7.41 -17.70 10.01
CA PHE A 112 6.92 -17.21 8.72
C PHE A 112 6.76 -15.69 8.76
N ILE A 113 6.04 -15.19 9.77
CA ILE A 113 5.72 -13.76 9.93
C ILE A 113 7.00 -12.92 10.09
N ASP A 114 7.97 -13.38 10.87
CA ASP A 114 9.22 -12.65 11.15
C ASP A 114 10.15 -12.54 9.92
N LYS A 115 9.87 -13.31 8.86
CA LYS A 115 10.65 -13.29 7.62
C LYS A 115 10.04 -12.39 6.55
N LEU A 116 8.89 -11.79 6.80
CA LEU A 116 8.18 -10.97 5.85
C LEU A 116 7.92 -9.59 6.46
N HIS A 117 8.20 -8.56 5.67
CA HIS A 117 7.93 -7.18 6.04
C HIS A 117 6.96 -6.56 5.01
N PRO A 118 5.63 -6.73 5.20
CA PRO A 118 4.63 -6.10 4.35
C PRO A 118 4.74 -4.58 4.43
N PHE A 119 4.60 -3.90 3.29
CA PHE A 119 4.78 -2.45 3.23
C PHE A 119 3.82 -1.72 2.30
N ALA A 120 3.12 -2.43 1.43
CA ALA A 120 2.27 -1.78 0.45
C ALA A 120 1.12 -2.67 -0.01
N GLN A 121 0.01 -2.03 -0.32
CA GLN A 121 -1.06 -2.59 -1.14
C GLN A 121 -0.56 -2.80 -2.57
N ALA A 122 -0.97 -3.89 -3.20
CA ALA A 122 -0.59 -4.26 -4.55
C ALA A 122 -1.73 -4.10 -5.58
N ASN A 123 -2.99 -4.21 -5.15
CA ASN A 123 -4.17 -4.03 -5.99
C ASN A 123 -5.38 -3.58 -5.16
N GLY A 124 -6.50 -3.29 -5.82
CA GLY A 124 -7.74 -2.85 -5.15
C GLY A 124 -8.52 -3.93 -4.41
N THR A 125 -8.11 -5.21 -4.47
CA THR A 125 -8.91 -6.35 -3.97
C THR A 125 -8.32 -7.06 -2.74
N GLY A 126 -7.08 -6.73 -2.37
CA GLY A 126 -6.48 -7.17 -1.10
C GLY A 126 -5.09 -7.80 -1.23
N SER A 127 -4.50 -7.81 -2.43
CA SER A 127 -3.11 -8.20 -2.61
C SER A 127 -2.16 -7.18 -1.98
N PHE A 128 -0.99 -7.65 -1.54
CA PHE A 128 0.01 -6.80 -0.89
C PHE A 128 1.44 -7.22 -1.23
N TYR A 129 2.37 -6.27 -1.12
CA TYR A 129 3.80 -6.48 -1.27
C TYR A 129 4.47 -6.60 0.10
N ALA A 130 5.43 -7.52 0.19
CA ALA A 130 6.31 -7.66 1.34
C ALA A 130 7.77 -7.83 0.91
N ILE A 131 8.69 -7.33 1.73
CA ILE A 131 10.11 -7.68 1.61
C ILE A 131 10.31 -9.04 2.27
N TRP A 132 10.91 -9.99 1.56
CA TRP A 132 11.22 -11.31 2.08
C TRP A 132 12.67 -11.39 2.54
N ASN A 133 12.85 -11.61 3.84
CA ASN A 133 14.15 -11.93 4.42
C ASN A 133 14.54 -13.36 4.05
N ASP A 134 15.30 -13.48 2.96
CA ASP A 134 15.82 -14.72 2.39
C ASP A 134 16.78 -15.50 3.30
N GLY A 135 17.06 -14.99 4.50
CA GLY A 135 17.96 -15.59 5.49
C GLY A 135 19.43 -15.30 5.24
N THR A 136 19.76 -14.46 4.26
CA THR A 136 21.11 -13.94 4.06
C THR A 136 21.40 -12.77 5.00
N SER A 137 22.68 -12.43 5.18
CA SER A 137 23.10 -11.25 5.93
C SER A 137 23.10 -9.97 5.10
N LYS A 138 22.35 -9.94 3.99
CA LYS A 138 22.26 -8.76 3.13
C LYS A 138 21.48 -7.63 3.83
N PRO A 139 21.75 -6.38 3.47
CA PRO A 139 20.86 -5.26 3.82
C PRO A 139 19.42 -5.52 3.33
N ILE A 140 18.42 -5.05 4.09
CA ILE A 140 17.00 -5.26 3.75
C ILE A 140 16.60 -4.65 2.40
N ASN A 141 17.26 -3.59 1.95
CA ASN A 141 16.99 -2.97 0.66
C ASN A 141 17.48 -3.83 -0.53
N GLU A 142 18.35 -4.81 -0.29
CA GLU A 142 18.82 -5.79 -1.27
C GLU A 142 18.05 -7.12 -1.23
N MET A 143 17.04 -7.22 -0.36
CA MET A 143 16.21 -8.42 -0.23
C MET A 143 15.10 -8.43 -1.29
N PRO A 144 14.70 -9.63 -1.76
CA PRO A 144 13.67 -9.78 -2.76
C PRO A 144 12.30 -9.31 -2.24
N ILE A 145 11.48 -8.82 -3.16
CA ILE A 145 10.11 -8.40 -2.90
C ILE A 145 9.15 -9.45 -3.46
N VAL A 146 8.23 -9.87 -2.62
CA VAL A 146 7.18 -10.83 -2.91
C VAL A 146 5.84 -10.11 -2.96
N VAL A 147 4.99 -10.48 -3.92
CA VAL A 147 3.57 -10.15 -3.90
C VAL A 147 2.78 -11.34 -3.38
N PHE A 148 1.83 -11.06 -2.50
CA PHE A 148 0.82 -12.00 -2.03
C PHE A 148 -0.51 -11.65 -2.69
N GLY A 149 -1.04 -12.59 -3.47
CA GLY A 149 -2.31 -12.49 -4.18
C GLY A 149 -3.48 -12.82 -3.27
N ASP A 150 -4.54 -12.03 -3.33
CA ASP A 150 -5.81 -12.32 -2.66
C ASP A 150 -6.55 -13.53 -3.27
N GLU A 151 -6.14 -13.99 -4.44
CA GLU A 151 -6.59 -15.24 -5.08
C GLU A 151 -5.72 -16.47 -4.73
N GLY A 152 -4.66 -16.31 -3.94
CA GLY A 152 -3.82 -17.43 -3.49
C GLY A 152 -2.50 -17.64 -4.24
N GLY A 153 -2.14 -16.75 -5.16
CA GLY A 153 -0.80 -16.70 -5.78
C GLY A 153 0.26 -16.04 -4.89
N THR A 154 1.51 -16.48 -4.95
CA THR A 154 2.65 -15.78 -4.33
C THR A 154 3.85 -15.80 -5.26
N HIS A 155 4.42 -14.63 -5.51
CA HIS A 155 5.43 -14.46 -6.57
C HIS A 155 6.52 -13.48 -6.17
N ILE A 156 7.78 -13.81 -6.48
CA ILE A 156 8.87 -12.83 -6.37
C ILE A 156 8.75 -11.88 -7.56
N VAL A 157 8.66 -10.58 -7.31
CA VAL A 157 8.41 -9.56 -8.35
C VAL A 157 9.59 -8.62 -8.58
N ALA A 158 10.52 -8.54 -7.64
CA ALA A 158 11.75 -7.76 -7.77
C ALA A 158 12.86 -8.34 -6.90
N GLU A 159 14.11 -8.17 -7.33
CA GLU A 159 15.27 -8.66 -6.56
C GLU A 159 15.64 -7.76 -5.37
N ASN A 160 15.19 -6.51 -5.38
CA ASN A 160 15.53 -5.49 -4.39
C ASN A 160 14.56 -4.30 -4.48
N MET A 161 14.65 -3.40 -3.50
CA MET A 161 13.78 -2.22 -3.41
C MET A 161 13.89 -1.29 -4.63
N LEU A 162 15.08 -1.13 -5.21
CA LEU A 162 15.27 -0.24 -6.36
C LEU A 162 14.60 -0.78 -7.62
N GLN A 163 14.70 -2.09 -7.87
CA GLN A 163 13.98 -2.74 -8.97
C GLN A 163 12.46 -2.64 -8.78
N PHE A 164 11.98 -2.76 -7.54
CA PHE A 164 10.56 -2.58 -7.24
C PHE A 164 10.08 -1.15 -7.50
N LEU A 165 10.83 -0.14 -7.07
CA LEU A 165 10.50 1.26 -7.39
C LEU A 165 10.45 1.50 -8.92
N HIS A 166 11.30 0.84 -9.69
CA HIS A 166 11.23 0.87 -11.14
C HIS A 166 9.98 0.15 -11.68
N LEU A 167 9.65 -1.01 -11.12
CA LEU A 167 8.50 -1.82 -11.52
C LEU A 167 7.18 -1.04 -11.43
N ILE A 168 6.96 -0.32 -10.33
CA ILE A 168 5.74 0.48 -10.11
C ILE A 168 5.62 1.70 -11.05
N THR A 169 6.68 2.08 -11.79
CA THR A 169 6.55 3.09 -12.86
C THR A 169 5.70 2.62 -14.03
N PHE A 170 5.42 1.31 -14.13
CA PHE A 170 4.57 0.79 -15.18
C PHE A 170 3.17 1.37 -15.11
N ASP A 171 2.69 1.74 -13.91
CA ASP A 171 1.37 2.34 -13.69
C ASP A 171 0.22 1.43 -14.15
N ALA A 172 0.12 0.26 -13.56
CA ALA A 172 -1.04 -0.62 -13.67
C ALA A 172 -1.13 -1.42 -12.37
N GLU A 173 -2.31 -1.95 -12.04
CA GLU A 173 -2.41 -2.93 -10.97
C GLU A 173 -1.70 -4.23 -11.36
N ILE A 174 -1.06 -4.89 -10.40
CA ILE A 174 -0.49 -6.21 -10.65
C ILE A 174 -1.62 -7.25 -10.60
N LEU A 175 -1.65 -8.13 -11.60
CA LEU A 175 -2.47 -9.32 -11.60
C LEU A 175 -1.67 -10.46 -10.97
N VAL A 176 -2.27 -11.15 -10.01
CA VAL A 176 -1.60 -12.19 -9.21
C VAL A 176 -2.41 -13.48 -9.28
N GLU A 177 -2.05 -14.32 -10.25
CA GLU A 177 -2.64 -15.63 -10.44
C GLU A 177 -1.85 -16.70 -9.67
N PHE A 178 -2.33 -17.95 -9.66
CA PHE A 178 -1.66 -19.04 -8.97
C PHE A 178 -0.23 -19.31 -9.48
N ASP A 179 0.01 -19.22 -10.78
CA ASP A 179 1.28 -19.59 -11.42
C ASP A 179 2.10 -18.41 -11.95
N GLN A 180 1.52 -17.21 -11.98
CA GLN A 180 2.20 -15.99 -12.45
C GLN A 180 1.74 -14.72 -11.73
N ALA A 181 2.61 -13.70 -11.78
CA ALA A 181 2.23 -12.32 -11.49
C ALA A 181 2.73 -11.43 -12.62
N TYR A 182 1.89 -10.53 -13.10
CA TYR A 182 2.19 -9.68 -14.25
C TYR A 182 1.44 -8.36 -14.19
N PHE A 183 1.87 -7.40 -15.01
CA PHE A 183 1.17 -6.15 -15.22
C PHE A 183 0.64 -6.11 -16.64
N GLU A 184 -0.55 -5.57 -16.81
CA GLU A 184 -1.17 -5.37 -18.11
C GLU A 184 -1.93 -4.06 -18.13
N LYS A 185 -1.85 -3.33 -19.24
CA LYS A 185 -2.68 -2.14 -19.50
C LYS A 185 -3.76 -2.52 -20.49
N TYR A 186 -5.01 -2.45 -20.06
CA TYR A 186 -6.17 -2.72 -20.89
C TYR A 186 -6.57 -1.49 -21.73
N GLU A 187 -7.53 -1.67 -22.63
CA GLU A 187 -7.97 -0.60 -23.56
C GLU A 187 -8.53 0.64 -22.83
N ASP A 188 -9.07 0.47 -21.63
CA ASP A 188 -9.61 1.51 -20.76
C ASP A 188 -8.58 2.07 -19.77
N TYR A 189 -7.29 1.76 -19.96
CA TYR A 189 -6.23 2.30 -19.13
C TYR A 189 -6.23 3.84 -19.15
N GLU A 190 -6.34 4.42 -17.97
CA GLU A 190 -6.11 5.84 -17.71
C GLU A 190 -4.85 6.01 -16.87
N GLU A 191 -3.95 6.88 -17.32
CA GLU A 191 -2.75 7.21 -16.57
C GLU A 191 -3.07 7.78 -15.19
N SER A 192 -2.36 7.30 -14.17
CA SER A 192 -2.44 7.80 -12.81
C SER A 192 -2.12 9.30 -12.77
N ARG A 193 -2.98 10.06 -12.07
CA ARG A 193 -2.94 11.53 -12.00
C ARG A 193 -1.54 12.12 -11.79
N ASP A 194 -0.76 11.50 -10.92
CA ASP A 194 0.55 11.95 -10.46
C ASP A 194 1.70 11.06 -10.97
N LEU A 195 1.48 10.18 -11.96
CA LEU A 195 2.53 9.34 -12.55
C LEU A 195 3.74 10.20 -12.96
N GLY A 196 3.51 11.31 -13.66
CA GLY A 196 4.58 12.21 -14.08
C GLY A 196 5.42 12.76 -12.92
N LYS A 197 4.83 13.00 -11.74
CA LYS A 197 5.58 13.42 -10.54
C LYS A 197 6.47 12.29 -10.04
N TYR A 198 5.96 11.05 -10.05
CA TYR A 198 6.71 9.88 -9.62
C TYR A 198 7.87 9.57 -10.56
N LEU A 199 7.66 9.65 -11.87
CA LEU A 199 8.71 9.49 -12.87
C LEU A 199 9.82 10.53 -12.70
N ASN A 200 9.46 11.81 -12.51
CA ASN A 200 10.45 12.86 -12.26
C ASN A 200 11.22 12.62 -10.96
N TRP A 201 10.52 12.28 -9.88
CA TRP A 201 11.16 11.95 -8.60
C TRP A 201 12.13 10.77 -8.73
N LEU A 202 11.73 9.69 -9.40
CA LEU A 202 12.56 8.50 -9.58
C LEU A 202 13.77 8.80 -10.47
N LYS A 203 13.58 9.63 -11.51
CA LYS A 203 14.66 10.10 -12.39
C LYS A 203 15.68 10.93 -11.63
N GLU A 204 15.24 11.87 -10.82
CA GLU A 204 16.12 12.75 -10.04
C GLU A 204 16.90 11.98 -8.96
N LYS A 205 16.25 11.03 -8.28
CA LYS A 205 16.86 10.32 -7.15
C LYS A 205 17.73 9.13 -7.57
N TYR A 206 17.37 8.45 -8.65
CA TYR A 206 17.97 7.17 -9.03
C TYR A 206 18.35 7.07 -10.52
N ASN A 207 18.11 8.11 -11.30
CA ASN A 207 18.35 8.14 -12.75
C ASN A 207 17.58 7.05 -13.54
N LEU A 208 16.46 6.58 -13.00
CA LEU A 208 15.60 5.59 -13.64
C LEU A 208 14.53 6.29 -14.49
N ASN A 209 14.24 5.71 -15.65
CA ASN A 209 13.13 6.12 -16.50
C ASN A 209 11.92 5.21 -16.23
N GLN A 210 10.81 5.49 -16.89
CA GLN A 210 9.65 4.60 -16.87
C GLN A 210 9.98 3.23 -17.50
N ILE A 211 9.60 2.16 -16.81
CA ILE A 211 9.72 0.80 -17.33
C ILE A 211 8.72 0.57 -18.46
N GLN A 212 9.17 -0.09 -19.52
CA GLN A 212 8.32 -0.50 -20.64
C GLN A 212 7.95 -1.99 -20.56
N ASN A 213 8.89 -2.81 -20.08
CA ASN A 213 8.76 -4.26 -20.01
C ASN A 213 8.89 -4.74 -18.55
N PRO A 214 7.83 -4.65 -17.72
CA PRO A 214 7.89 -5.08 -16.32
C PRO A 214 8.21 -6.57 -16.17
N SER A 215 7.86 -7.38 -17.17
CA SER A 215 8.13 -8.83 -17.21
C SER A 215 9.61 -9.18 -17.13
N GLU A 216 10.52 -8.32 -17.59
CA GLU A 216 11.97 -8.57 -17.52
C GLU A 216 12.47 -8.56 -16.06
N ILE A 217 11.99 -7.62 -15.24
CA ILE A 217 12.32 -7.56 -13.80
C ILE A 217 11.73 -8.76 -13.07
N ILE A 218 10.44 -9.04 -13.30
CA ILE A 218 9.75 -10.14 -12.62
C ILE A 218 10.42 -11.48 -12.98
N SER A 219 10.69 -11.73 -14.27
CA SER A 219 11.29 -12.99 -14.72
C SER A 219 12.69 -13.20 -14.14
N ALA A 220 13.53 -12.16 -14.12
CA ALA A 220 14.86 -12.24 -13.53
C ALA A 220 14.80 -12.53 -12.02
N ALA A 221 13.88 -11.88 -11.30
CA ALA A 221 13.70 -12.10 -9.88
C ALA A 221 13.16 -13.50 -9.57
N GLN A 222 12.21 -14.00 -10.36
CA GLN A 222 11.69 -15.36 -10.28
C GLN A 222 12.79 -16.39 -10.55
N GLU A 223 13.55 -16.24 -11.64
CA GLU A 223 14.65 -17.16 -12.00
C GLU A 223 15.64 -17.32 -10.84
N LYS A 224 15.95 -16.20 -10.17
CA LYS A 224 16.95 -16.17 -9.08
C LYS A 224 16.43 -16.70 -7.75
N TYR A 225 15.20 -16.34 -7.36
CA TYR A 225 14.75 -16.53 -5.98
C TYR A 225 13.59 -17.53 -5.83
N LYS A 226 12.82 -17.83 -6.88
CA LYS A 226 11.59 -18.61 -6.77
C LYS A 226 11.82 -19.98 -6.13
N ALA A 227 12.82 -20.72 -6.59
CA ALA A 227 13.07 -22.06 -6.07
C ALA A 227 13.37 -22.07 -4.56
N GLN A 228 14.11 -21.05 -4.07
CA GLN A 228 14.40 -20.90 -2.65
C GLN A 228 13.16 -20.46 -1.87
N PHE A 229 12.42 -19.48 -2.40
CA PHE A 229 11.19 -18.98 -1.80
C PHE A 229 10.16 -20.11 -1.67
N ASP A 230 9.87 -20.84 -2.75
CA ASP A 230 8.92 -21.97 -2.75
C ASP A 230 9.31 -23.03 -1.71
N LYS A 231 10.60 -23.36 -1.60
CA LYS A 231 11.10 -24.33 -0.63
C LYS A 231 10.92 -23.85 0.81
N TRP A 232 11.12 -22.57 1.06
CA TRP A 232 10.88 -21.94 2.36
C TRP A 232 9.37 -21.87 2.67
N PHE A 233 8.58 -21.37 1.74
CA PHE A 233 7.14 -21.16 1.85
C PHE A 233 6.36 -22.45 2.13
N LYS A 234 6.73 -23.56 1.45
CA LYS A 234 6.12 -24.89 1.64
C LYS A 234 6.24 -25.47 3.05
N GLN A 235 7.12 -24.92 3.90
CA GLN A 235 7.23 -25.32 5.30
C GLN A 235 6.06 -24.79 6.14
N TYR A 236 5.39 -23.72 5.69
CA TYR A 236 4.38 -22.99 6.43
C TYR A 236 3.00 -23.04 5.79
N TYR A 237 2.96 -23.15 4.46
CA TYR A 237 1.73 -23.21 3.69
C TYR A 237 1.77 -24.41 2.75
N LYS A 238 0.74 -25.25 2.82
CA LYS A 238 0.54 -26.34 1.87
C LYS A 238 -0.48 -25.85 0.84
N ILE A 239 -0.05 -25.80 -0.42
CA ILE A 239 -0.97 -25.69 -1.54
C ILE A 239 -1.92 -26.90 -1.43
N GLY A 240 -3.22 -26.62 -1.31
CA GLY A 240 -4.27 -27.63 -1.22
C GLY A 240 -4.37 -28.50 -2.46
#